data_AF-A0A6P2FQW1-F1
#
_entry.id   AF-A0A6P2FQW1-F1
#
_cell.length_a   1.000
_cell.length_b   1.000
_cell.length_c   1.000
_cell.angle_alpha   90.00
_cell.angle_beta   90.00
_cell.angle_gamma   90.00
#
_symmetry.space_group_name_H-M   'P 1'
#
loop_
_entity.id
_entity.type
_entity.pdbx_description
1 polymer ?
#
loop_
_entity_poly.entity_id
_entity_poly.type
_entity_poly.pdbx_seq_one_letter_code
_entity_poly.pdbx_strand_id
1 'polypeptide(L)' 'MALNDDDDVLRAARVRRRGFAGMDPERQRDIAREGGRSAHEKGTAHEFNSAEARAAGLKSRIGRSKRVEP' A
#
# COMPACT_ATOMS: atom_id res chain seq x y z
N MET A 1 -18.82 -37.85 4.47
CA MET A 1 -19.97 -37.07 3.98
C MET A 1 -20.56 -36.35 5.17
N ALA A 2 -20.62 -35.03 5.26
CA ALA A 2 -20.07 -33.96 4.45
C ALA A 2 -19.74 -32.85 5.46
N LEU A 3 -18.48 -32.41 5.52
CA LEU A 3 -18.14 -31.18 6.23
C LEU A 3 -18.78 -30.08 5.40
N ASN A 4 -19.71 -29.32 5.98
CA ASN A 4 -20.54 -28.35 5.27
C ASN A 4 -19.66 -27.36 4.49
N ASP A 5 -19.55 -27.56 3.19
CA ASP A 5 -18.86 -26.66 2.26
C ASP A 5 -19.51 -25.25 2.24
N ASP A 6 -20.75 -25.14 2.73
CA ASP A 6 -21.52 -23.88 2.83
C ASP A 6 -21.04 -22.93 3.96
N ASP A 7 -20.40 -23.43 5.02
CA ASP A 7 -19.91 -22.62 6.15
C ASP A 7 -18.66 -21.80 5.79
N ASP A 8 -17.85 -22.29 4.85
CA ASP A 8 -16.62 -21.62 4.39
C ASP A 8 -16.96 -20.41 3.50
N VAL A 9 -18.02 -20.51 2.68
CA VAL A 9 -18.55 -19.41 1.87
C VAL A 9 -19.12 -18.29 2.76
N LEU A 10 -19.79 -18.65 3.86
CA LEU A 10 -20.31 -17.72 4.87
C LEU A 10 -19.19 -17.03 5.67
N ARG A 11 -18.07 -17.73 5.92
CA ARG A 11 -16.90 -17.19 6.63
C ARG A 11 -16.04 -16.29 5.74
N ALA A 12 -15.90 -16.60 4.44
CA ALA A 12 -15.29 -15.71 3.46
C ALA A 12 -16.11 -14.41 3.27
N ALA A 13 -17.44 -14.52 3.31
CA ALA A 13 -18.35 -13.38 3.32
C ALA A 13 -18.38 -12.58 4.63
N ARG A 14 -17.67 -13.03 5.69
CA ARG A 14 -17.50 -12.26 6.95
C ARG A 14 -16.38 -11.22 6.83
N VAL A 15 -15.41 -11.43 5.93
CA VAL A 15 -14.47 -10.38 5.51
C VAL A 15 -15.10 -9.59 4.37
N ARG A 16 -16.26 -8.98 4.64
CA ARG A 16 -16.91 -8.08 3.67
C ARG A 16 -15.92 -6.94 3.41
N ARG A 17 -15.38 -6.87 2.20
CA ARG A 17 -14.62 -5.71 1.75
C ARG A 17 -15.50 -4.49 2.01
N ARG A 18 -15.14 -3.69 3.00
CA ARG A 18 -15.88 -2.51 3.50
C ARG A 18 -14.98 -1.29 3.34
N GLY A 19 -15.59 -0.12 3.26
CA GLY A 19 -14.85 1.13 3.05
C GLY A 19 -14.15 1.15 1.69
N PHE A 20 -12.96 1.75 1.64
CA PHE A 20 -12.20 1.95 0.40
C PHE A 20 -11.90 0.65 -0.37
N ALA A 21 -11.66 -0.45 0.34
CA ALA A 21 -11.35 -1.74 -0.26
C ALA A 21 -12.58 -2.48 -0.84
N GLY A 22 -13.79 -2.07 -0.45
CA GLY A 22 -15.06 -2.62 -0.95
C GLY A 22 -15.74 -1.75 -2.01
N MET A 23 -15.13 -0.64 -2.37
CA MET A 23 -15.66 0.29 -3.36
C MET A 23 -15.37 -0.20 -4.78
N ASP A 24 -16.14 0.32 -5.75
CA ASP A 24 -15.86 0.13 -7.17
C ASP A 24 -14.41 0.58 -7.52
N PRO A 25 -13.66 -0.20 -8.33
CA PRO A 25 -12.27 0.10 -8.66
C PRO A 25 -12.05 1.43 -9.39
N GLU A 26 -13.01 1.91 -10.19
CA GLU A 26 -12.90 3.20 -10.87
C GLU A 26 -12.97 4.33 -9.83
N ARG A 27 -13.98 4.26 -8.95
CA ARG A 27 -14.15 5.22 -7.87
C ARG A 27 -12.98 5.20 -6.89
N GLN A 28 -12.40 4.02 -6.63
CA GLN A 28 -11.20 3.88 -5.80
C GLN A 28 -10.00 4.63 -6.40
N ARG A 29 -9.80 4.51 -7.72
CA ARG A 29 -8.72 5.20 -8.44
C ARG A 29 -8.90 6.71 -8.43
N ASP A 30 -10.12 7.19 -8.61
CA ASP A 30 -10.40 8.62 -8.62
C ASP A 30 -10.14 9.25 -7.24
N ILE A 31 -10.62 8.61 -6.17
CA ILE A 31 -10.34 9.05 -4.80
C ILE A 31 -8.84 9.01 -4.50
N ALA A 32 -8.12 7.97 -4.92
CA ALA A 32 -6.66 7.90 -4.75
C ALA A 32 -5.94 9.04 -5.51
N ARG A 33 -6.36 9.31 -6.74
CA ARG A 33 -5.80 10.37 -7.59
C ARG A 33 -6.08 11.76 -7.03
N GLU A 34 -7.27 11.98 -6.47
CA GLU A 34 -7.63 13.23 -5.80
C GLU A 34 -6.86 13.41 -4.48
N GLY A 35 -6.74 12.35 -3.68
CA GLY A 35 -5.96 12.36 -2.44
C GLY A 35 -4.48 12.70 -2.67
N GLY A 36 -3.87 12.12 -3.71
CA GLY A 36 -2.50 12.44 -4.11
C GLY A 36 -2.33 13.90 -4.54
N ARG A 37 -3.26 14.41 -5.37
CA ARG A 37 -3.24 15.83 -5.80
C ARG A 37 -3.42 16.78 -4.61
N SER A 38 -4.39 16.52 -3.76
CA SER A 38 -4.66 17.34 -2.57
C SER A 38 -3.46 17.37 -1.62
N ALA A 39 -2.76 16.25 -1.44
CA ALA A 39 -1.57 16.19 -0.60
C ALA A 39 -0.42 17.06 -1.14
N HIS A 40 -0.24 17.08 -2.46
CA HIS A 40 0.72 17.94 -3.14
C HIS A 40 0.31 19.42 -3.05
N GLU A 41 -0.95 19.75 -3.33
CA GLU A 41 -1.46 21.12 -3.25
C GLU A 41 -1.36 21.70 -1.83
N LYS A 42 -1.60 20.88 -0.80
CA LYS A 42 -1.51 21.28 0.61
C LYS A 42 -0.07 21.33 1.14
N GLY A 43 0.93 20.94 0.36
CA GLY A 43 2.33 20.88 0.80
C GLY A 43 2.60 19.84 1.89
N THR A 44 1.66 18.92 2.13
CA THR A 44 1.84 17.79 3.07
C THR A 44 2.51 16.59 2.40
N ALA A 45 2.53 16.56 1.07
CA ALA A 45 3.26 15.56 0.32
C ALA A 45 4.77 15.79 0.50
N HIS A 46 5.49 14.69 0.68
CA HIS A 46 6.94 14.71 0.67
C HIS A 46 7.44 14.99 -0.76
N GLU A 47 8.15 16.10 -0.94
CA GLU A 47 8.78 16.43 -2.21
C GLU A 47 10.04 15.57 -2.40
N PHE A 48 9.97 14.65 -3.37
CA PHE A 48 11.08 13.77 -3.69
C PHE A 48 12.22 14.55 -4.35
N ASN A 49 13.15 15.04 -3.54
CA ASN A 49 14.35 15.70 -4.02
C ASN A 49 15.41 14.65 -4.41
N SER A 50 16.21 14.97 -5.44
CA SER A 50 17.22 14.04 -5.96
C SER A 50 18.32 13.69 -4.93
N ALA A 51 18.57 14.58 -3.95
CA ALA A 51 19.58 14.37 -2.92
C ALA A 51 19.14 13.28 -1.92
N GLU A 52 17.88 13.30 -1.51
CA GLU A 52 17.28 12.34 -0.58
C GLU A 52 17.16 10.95 -1.20
N ALA A 53 16.78 10.87 -2.48
CA ALA A 53 16.79 9.63 -3.24
C ALA A 53 18.19 8.97 -3.25
N ARG A 54 19.24 9.79 -3.47
CA ARG A 54 20.64 9.33 -3.43
C ARG A 54 21.05 8.91 -2.02
N ALA A 55 20.70 9.67 -0.99
CA ALA A 55 21.02 9.36 0.40
C ALA A 55 20.37 8.03 0.85
N ALA A 56 19.09 7.81 0.50
CA ALA A 56 18.38 6.57 0.76
C ALA A 56 19.00 5.38 0.00
N GLY A 57 19.38 5.58 -1.26
CA GLY A 57 20.09 4.57 -2.06
C GLY A 57 21.46 4.21 -1.49
N LEU A 58 22.24 5.19 -1.04
CA LEU A 58 23.52 4.98 -0.35
C LEU A 58 23.33 4.22 0.97
N LYS A 59 22.35 4.61 1.78
CA LYS A 59 22.01 3.92 3.04
C LYS A 59 21.63 2.46 2.80
N SER A 60 20.88 2.16 1.74
CA SER A 60 20.55 0.80 1.32
C SER A 60 21.79 -0.01 0.92
N ARG A 61 22.70 0.59 0.14
CA ARG A 61 23.97 -0.06 -0.25
C ARG A 61 24.87 -0.35 0.95
N ILE A 62 25.02 0.61 1.86
CA ILE A 62 25.81 0.44 3.09
C ILE A 62 25.17 -0.63 3.99
N GLY A 63 23.85 -0.62 4.15
CA GLY A 63 23.13 -1.62 4.93
C GLY A 63 23.23 -3.04 4.36
N ARG A 64 23.25 -3.19 3.02
CA ARG A 64 23.54 -4.49 2.38
C ARG A 64 24.98 -4.92 2.59
N SER A 65 25.95 -4.01 2.51
CA SER A 65 27.36 -4.31 2.77
C SER A 65 27.57 -4.83 4.19
N LYS A 66 26.83 -4.30 5.19
CA LYS A 66 26.91 -4.74 6.59
C LYS A 66 26.19 -6.07 6.90
N ARG A 67 25.47 -6.64 5.93
CA ARG A 67 24.87 -7.98 6.04
C ARG A 67 25.69 -9.07 5.35
N VAL A 68 26.79 -8.69 4.70
CA VAL A 68 27.77 -9.61 4.11
C VAL A 68 29.00 -9.58 5.01
N GLU A 69 28.87 -10.18 6.19
CA GLU A 69 30.00 -10.65 6.99
C GLU A 69 29.76 -12.16 7.18
N PRO A 70 30.77 -13.04 6.97
CA PRO A 70 30.64 -14.48 7.13
C PRO A 70 30.44 -14.92 8.59
#